data_AF-A0A5C7N8M7-F1
#
_entry.id   AF-A0A5C7N8M7-F1
#
_cell.length_a   1.000
_cell.length_b   1.000
_cell.length_c   1.000
_cell.angle_alpha   90.00
_cell.angle_beta   90.00
_cell.angle_gamma   90.00
#
_symmetry.space_group_name_H-M   'P 1'
#
loop_
_entity.id
_entity.type
_entity.pdbx_description
1 polymer ?
#
loop_
_entity_poly.entity_id
_entity_poly.type
_entity_poly.pdbx_seq_one_letter_code
_entity_poly.pdbx_strand_id
1 'polypeptide(L)'
;MPVEPKGPDGRSHRHGQRDFGVNGSEWTEKVARGRAGSGSVAVVSIGCTAGGVSWPSTLVFYGRDDSGNARLLAHVYLGRIRASEHASVRSMRIKGGVLKVRWVTYNGCCFERQKYSASMRLRGKKVTFWNLTSGRVTHPH
;
A
#
# COMPACT_ATOMS: atom_id res chain seq x y z
N MET A 1 26.92 50.53 -9.62
CA MET A 1 26.50 49.29 -8.93
C MET A 1 24.99 49.20 -9.05
N PRO A 2 24.44 48.25 -9.82
CA PRO A 2 23.02 48.25 -10.17
C PRO A 2 22.15 47.71 -9.02
N VAL A 3 20.97 48.29 -8.99
CA VAL A 3 19.96 48.28 -7.93
C VAL A 3 19.05 47.06 -8.05
N GLU A 4 18.58 46.58 -6.92
CA GLU A 4 17.53 45.56 -6.75
C GLU A 4 16.23 45.92 -7.48
N PRO A 5 15.61 45.02 -8.26
CA PRO A 5 14.22 45.14 -8.63
C PRO A 5 13.34 44.28 -7.71
N LYS A 6 12.51 44.94 -6.89
CA LYS A 6 11.29 44.37 -6.32
C LYS A 6 10.25 44.21 -7.44
N GLY A 7 10.01 42.96 -7.83
CA GLY A 7 8.82 42.53 -8.58
C GLY A 7 7.72 42.03 -7.63
N PRO A 8 6.44 42.18 -7.98
CA PRO A 8 5.31 42.08 -7.08
C PRO A 8 4.87 40.62 -6.86
N ASP A 9 4.13 40.39 -5.79
CA ASP A 9 3.42 39.15 -5.43
C ASP A 9 4.17 38.22 -4.47
N GLY A 10 3.96 38.44 -3.16
CA GLY A 10 4.30 37.51 -2.10
C GLY A 10 3.50 36.21 -2.15
N ARG A 11 3.80 35.31 -3.10
CA ARG A 11 3.28 33.94 -3.12
C ARG A 11 4.37 32.93 -2.75
N SER A 12 4.24 32.41 -1.54
CA SER A 12 4.85 31.17 -1.09
C SER A 12 4.62 30.06 -2.12
N HIS A 13 5.70 29.57 -2.76
CA HIS A 13 5.66 28.34 -3.54
C HIS A 13 5.48 27.16 -2.58
N ARG A 14 4.23 26.81 -2.30
CA ARG A 14 3.90 25.48 -1.77
C ARG A 14 4.25 24.46 -2.86
N HIS A 15 5.25 23.63 -2.58
CA HIS A 15 5.59 22.46 -3.38
C HIS A 15 4.32 21.64 -3.68
N GLY A 16 3.89 21.70 -4.94
CA GLY A 16 2.73 20.99 -5.45
C GLY A 16 2.88 19.48 -5.23
N GLN A 17 1.94 18.95 -4.47
CA GLN A 17 1.55 17.55 -4.46
C GLN A 17 1.28 17.11 -5.90
N ARG A 18 2.07 16.17 -6.43
CA ARG A 18 1.77 15.47 -7.68
C ARG A 18 1.23 14.11 -7.30
N ASP A 19 -0.09 13.99 -7.30
CA ASP A 19 -0.78 12.72 -7.21
C ASP A 19 -0.52 11.95 -8.51
N PHE A 20 0.13 10.79 -8.44
CA PHE A 20 0.36 9.93 -9.60
C PHE A 20 -0.91 9.13 -9.87
N GLY A 21 -1.76 9.61 -10.77
CA GLY A 21 -2.89 8.86 -11.29
C GLY A 21 -2.47 7.97 -12.47
N VAL A 22 -2.80 6.68 -12.42
CA VAL A 22 -2.86 5.81 -13.61
C VAL A 22 -4.07 4.87 -13.51
N ASN A 23 -4.72 4.70 -14.66
CA ASN A 23 -6.07 4.18 -14.92
C ASN A 23 -6.17 2.63 -14.79
N GLY A 24 -7.30 2.08 -14.32
CA GLY A 24 -7.68 0.65 -14.45
C GLY A 24 -7.89 -0.14 -13.15
N SER A 25 -9.16 -0.25 -12.72
CA SER A 25 -9.79 -1.15 -11.72
C SER A 25 -9.12 -1.38 -10.34
N GLU A 26 -9.47 -0.48 -9.42
CA GLU A 26 -9.43 -0.57 -7.95
C GLU A 26 -8.06 -0.74 -7.26
N TRP A 27 -7.40 0.39 -7.05
CA TRP A 27 -6.17 0.50 -6.26
C TRP A 27 -6.45 1.32 -4.99
N THR A 28 -5.95 0.86 -3.85
CA THR A 28 -5.90 1.68 -2.63
C THR A 28 -4.46 2.11 -2.39
N GLU A 29 -4.18 3.41 -2.52
CA GLU A 29 -2.91 4.00 -2.15
C GLU A 29 -2.94 4.51 -0.70
N LYS A 30 -1.88 4.23 0.07
CA LYS A 30 -1.63 4.89 1.37
C LYS A 30 -0.18 5.33 1.47
N VAL A 31 0.03 6.61 1.76
CA VAL A 31 1.36 7.17 2.02
C VAL A 31 1.61 7.26 3.52
N ALA A 32 2.72 6.68 3.96
CA ALA A 32 3.25 6.78 5.31
C ALA A 32 4.44 7.73 5.33
N ARG A 33 4.46 8.68 6.27
CA ARG A 33 5.70 9.37 6.64
C ARG A 33 6.28 8.65 7.85
N GLY A 34 7.40 7.97 7.70
CA GLY A 34 8.01 7.18 8.78
C GLY A 34 9.48 6.92 8.53
N ARG A 35 10.31 7.21 9.54
CA ARG A 35 11.78 7.24 9.44
C ARG A 35 12.36 5.82 9.34
N ALA A 36 12.66 5.40 8.11
CA ALA A 36 13.74 4.48 7.79
C ALA A 36 14.59 5.20 6.72
N GLY A 37 15.50 6.08 7.17
CA GLY A 37 16.30 6.93 6.27
C GLY A 37 15.47 7.97 5.51
N SER A 38 14.87 8.94 6.21
CA SER A 38 14.31 10.21 5.67
C SER A 38 13.28 10.18 4.52
N GLY A 39 12.74 9.04 4.11
CA GLY A 39 11.74 8.95 3.03
C GLY A 39 10.32 8.64 3.50
N SER A 40 9.31 9.24 2.85
CA SER A 40 7.94 8.72 2.89
C SER A 40 7.88 7.38 2.16
N VAL A 41 7.16 6.40 2.71
CA VAL A 41 6.89 5.11 2.07
C VAL A 41 5.45 5.09 1.60
N ALA A 42 5.22 4.81 0.33
CA ALA A 42 3.88 4.54 -0.19
C ALA A 42 3.64 3.03 -0.23
N VAL A 43 2.42 2.61 0.07
CA VAL A 43 1.98 1.22 -0.06
C VAL A 43 0.76 1.15 -0.96
N VAL A 44 0.83 0.25 -1.93
CA VAL A 44 -0.24 0.01 -2.91
C VAL A 44 -0.64 -1.46 -2.85
N SER A 45 -1.94 -1.73 -2.92
CA SER A 45 -2.46 -3.08 -3.11
C SER A 45 -2.72 -3.31 -4.60
N ILE A 46 -2.11 -4.36 -5.15
CA ILE A 46 -2.26 -4.80 -6.52
C ILE A 46 -3.16 -6.02 -6.54
N GLY A 47 -4.34 -5.90 -7.16
CA GLY A 47 -5.20 -7.03 -7.50
C GLY A 47 -5.06 -7.36 -8.99
N CYS A 48 -4.84 -8.63 -9.32
CA CYS A 48 -4.87 -9.08 -10.71
C CYS A 48 -6.15 -9.89 -10.96
N THR A 49 -6.88 -9.54 -12.01
CA THR A 49 -8.03 -10.32 -12.49
C THR A 49 -7.78 -10.72 -13.95
N ALA A 50 -7.41 -11.97 -14.19
CA ALA A 50 -7.25 -12.50 -15.55
C ALA A 50 -8.43 -13.43 -15.86
N GLY A 51 -9.20 -13.14 -16.91
CA GLY A 51 -10.36 -13.95 -17.29
C GLY A 51 -11.45 -14.06 -16.21
N GLY A 52 -11.61 -13.05 -15.35
CA GLY A 52 -12.57 -13.07 -14.24
C GLY A 52 -12.10 -13.77 -12.96
N VAL A 53 -10.89 -14.33 -12.96
CA VAL A 53 -10.29 -15.01 -11.80
C VAL A 53 -9.44 -14.01 -11.00
N SER A 54 -9.78 -13.78 -9.74
CA SER A 54 -9.08 -12.80 -8.88
C SER A 54 -7.88 -13.40 -8.17
N TRP A 55 -6.67 -13.14 -8.63
CA TRP A 55 -5.46 -13.64 -7.99
C TRP A 55 -5.24 -13.01 -6.61
N PRO A 56 -4.49 -13.66 -5.71
CA PRO A 56 -4.17 -13.09 -4.41
C PRO A 56 -3.46 -11.74 -4.55
N SER A 57 -3.98 -10.73 -3.83
CA SER A 57 -3.44 -9.37 -3.89
C SER A 57 -1.97 -9.33 -3.45
N THR A 58 -1.21 -8.46 -4.09
CA THR A 58 0.19 -8.15 -3.74
C THR A 58 0.26 -6.76 -3.15
N LEU A 59 0.81 -6.62 -1.94
CA LEU A 59 1.16 -5.33 -1.37
C LEU A 59 2.54 -4.90 -1.86
N VAL A 60 2.66 -3.70 -2.40
CA VAL A 60 3.90 -3.17 -2.94
C VAL A 60 4.30 -1.92 -2.18
N PHE A 61 5.55 -1.88 -1.73
CA PHE A 61 6.11 -0.80 -0.93
C PHE A 61 7.08 0.01 -1.80
N TYR A 62 6.77 1.29 -1.98
CA TYR A 62 7.60 2.24 -2.70
C TYR A 62 8.23 3.26 -1.75
N GLY A 63 9.44 3.69 -2.08
CA GLY A 63 10.11 4.83 -1.46
C GLY A 63 10.67 5.76 -2.52
N ARG A 64 11.49 6.71 -2.09
CA ARG A 64 12.30 7.53 -2.97
C ARG A 64 13.75 7.08 -2.96
N ASP A 65 14.41 7.13 -4.10
CA ASP A 65 15.86 7.07 -4.17
C ASP A 65 16.52 8.44 -3.93
N ASP A 66 17.85 8.49 -3.99
CA ASP A 66 18.64 9.70 -3.73
C ASP A 66 18.39 10.80 -4.78
N SER A 67 17.89 10.43 -5.96
CA SER A 67 17.48 11.35 -7.03
C SER A 67 16.01 11.77 -6.92
N GLY A 68 15.28 11.31 -5.89
CA GLY A 68 13.88 11.63 -5.64
C GLY A 68 12.87 10.81 -6.44
N ASN A 69 13.32 9.84 -7.24
CA ASN A 69 12.46 8.99 -8.07
C ASN A 69 11.80 7.87 -7.24
N ALA A 70 10.62 7.43 -7.67
CA ALA A 70 9.94 6.31 -7.04
C ALA A 70 10.74 5.01 -7.24
N ARG A 71 11.02 4.31 -6.14
CA ARG A 71 11.78 3.06 -6.13
C ARG A 71 11.00 1.98 -5.41
N LEU A 72 10.91 0.79 -6.02
CA LEU A 72 10.40 -0.39 -5.36
C LEU A 72 11.33 -0.82 -4.21
N LEU A 73 10.78 -0.91 -2.99
CA LEU A 73 11.52 -1.31 -1.79
C LEU A 73 11.29 -2.77 -1.45
N ALA A 74 10.04 -3.22 -1.51
CA ALA A 74 9.62 -4.58 -1.19
C ALA A 74 8.22 -4.88 -1.76
N HIS A 75 7.87 -6.16 -1.81
CA HIS A 75 6.52 -6.61 -2.09
C HIS A 75 6.14 -7.78 -1.16
N VAL A 76 4.84 -7.96 -0.94
CA VAL A 76 4.27 -9.06 -0.14
C VAL A 76 3.09 -9.65 -0.89
N TYR A 77 3.22 -10.89 -1.32
CA TYR A 77 2.14 -11.65 -1.93
C TYR A 77 1.27 -12.28 -0.83
N LEU A 78 0.01 -11.86 -0.71
CA LEU A 78 -0.85 -12.29 0.42
C LEU A 78 -1.16 -13.79 0.38
N GLY A 79 -1.20 -14.41 -0.80
CA GLY A 79 -1.38 -15.86 -0.95
C GLY A 79 -0.22 -16.71 -0.43
N ARG A 80 0.93 -16.10 -0.08
CA ARG A 80 2.05 -16.79 0.60
C ARG A 80 1.97 -16.69 2.12
N ILE A 81 1.25 -15.70 2.67
CA ILE A 81 1.06 -15.58 4.13
C ILE A 81 0.14 -16.71 4.60
N ARG A 82 -0.92 -16.97 3.84
CA ARG A 82 -1.75 -18.17 3.94
C ARG A 82 -2.10 -18.62 2.53
N ALA A 83 -1.92 -19.91 2.27
CA ALA A 83 -2.26 -20.51 1.00
C ALA A 83 -3.76 -20.27 0.72
N SER A 84 -4.03 -19.55 -0.36
CA SER A 84 -5.37 -19.28 -0.83
C SER A 84 -5.36 -19.05 -2.34
N GLU A 85 -6.40 -19.51 -3.02
CA GLU A 85 -6.60 -19.26 -4.45
C GLU A 85 -6.83 -17.78 -4.73
N HIS A 86 -7.45 -17.08 -3.77
CA HIS A 86 -7.81 -15.68 -3.92
C HIS A 86 -7.58 -14.90 -2.63
N ALA A 87 -7.15 -13.64 -2.74
CA ALA A 87 -7.01 -12.71 -1.63
C ALA A 87 -7.29 -11.27 -2.08
N SER A 88 -8.16 -10.56 -1.36
CA SER A 88 -8.51 -9.17 -1.64
C SER A 88 -8.33 -8.31 -0.40
N VAL A 89 -7.55 -7.23 -0.54
CA VAL A 89 -7.36 -6.24 0.52
C VAL A 89 -8.65 -5.46 0.74
N ARG A 90 -9.11 -5.41 2.00
CA ARG A 90 -10.33 -4.69 2.40
C ARG A 90 -10.04 -3.33 3.00
N SER A 91 -8.92 -3.20 3.72
CA SER A 91 -8.53 -1.92 4.28
C SER A 91 -7.04 -1.88 4.53
N MET A 92 -6.45 -0.71 4.28
CA MET A 92 -5.09 -0.39 4.68
C MET A 92 -5.08 0.92 5.46
N ARG A 93 -4.35 0.92 6.58
CA ARG A 93 -4.10 2.14 7.37
C ARG A 93 -2.66 2.16 7.81
N ILE A 94 -1.98 3.27 7.58
CA ILE A 94 -0.61 3.45 8.06
C ILE A 94 -0.60 4.47 9.19
N LYS A 95 0.01 4.11 10.33
CA LYS A 95 0.22 5.00 11.48
C LYS A 95 1.58 4.69 12.10
N GLY A 96 2.41 5.72 12.30
CA GLY A 96 3.73 5.56 12.93
C GLY A 96 4.67 4.58 12.20
N GLY A 97 4.60 4.53 10.86
CA GLY A 97 5.40 3.59 10.05
C GLY A 97 4.94 2.12 10.13
N VAL A 98 3.79 1.85 10.74
CA VAL A 98 3.16 0.52 10.77
C VAL A 98 1.94 0.51 9.86
N LEU A 99 1.95 -0.39 8.88
CA LEU A 99 0.81 -0.70 8.03
C LEU A 99 -0.08 -1.72 8.74
N LYS A 100 -1.30 -1.33 9.08
CA LYS A 100 -2.37 -2.27 9.42
C LYS A 100 -3.13 -2.62 8.15
N VAL A 101 -3.15 -3.90 7.81
CA VAL A 101 -3.88 -4.39 6.65
C VAL A 101 -4.93 -5.41 7.10
N ARG A 102 -6.10 -5.34 6.46
CA ARG A 102 -7.15 -6.36 6.55
C ARG A 102 -7.41 -6.86 5.15
N TRP A 103 -7.48 -8.17 4.99
CA TRP A 103 -7.80 -8.80 3.71
C TRP A 103 -8.75 -9.96 3.92
N VAL A 104 -9.37 -10.42 2.84
CA VAL A 104 -10.21 -11.61 2.83
C VAL A 104 -9.60 -12.58 1.85
N THR A 105 -9.50 -13.85 2.22
CA THR A 105 -9.20 -14.93 1.28
C THR A 105 -10.44 -15.76 1.02
N TYR A 106 -10.46 -16.46 -0.11
CA TYR A 106 -11.43 -17.50 -0.41
C TYR A 106 -10.79 -18.57 -1.30
N ASN A 107 -11.32 -19.78 -1.21
CA ASN A 107 -10.94 -20.93 -2.03
C ASN A 107 -12.21 -21.54 -2.64
N GLY A 108 -12.15 -21.92 -3.91
CA GLY A 108 -13.19 -22.61 -4.65
C GLY A 108 -14.46 -21.79 -4.90
N CYS A 109 -15.45 -22.45 -5.48
CA CYS A 109 -16.74 -21.87 -5.87
C CYS A 109 -17.71 -21.65 -4.69
N CYS A 110 -17.42 -22.20 -3.51
CA CYS A 110 -18.33 -22.18 -2.35
C CYS A 110 -18.08 -21.01 -1.38
N PHE A 111 -17.18 -20.07 -1.72
CA PHE A 111 -16.94 -18.84 -0.97
C PHE A 111 -16.68 -19.02 0.53
N GLU A 112 -15.95 -20.07 0.97
CA GLU A 112 -15.46 -20.10 2.36
C GLU A 112 -14.49 -18.93 2.53
N ARG A 113 -15.01 -17.85 3.12
CA ARG A 113 -14.30 -16.59 3.27
C ARG A 113 -13.65 -16.56 4.63
N GLN A 114 -12.36 -16.24 4.63
CA GLN A 114 -11.61 -16.02 5.85
C GLN A 114 -11.13 -14.57 5.86
N LYS A 115 -11.49 -13.85 6.92
CA LYS A 115 -10.99 -12.50 7.20
C LYS A 115 -9.66 -12.63 7.91
N TYR A 116 -8.71 -11.80 7.47
CA TYR A 116 -7.40 -11.70 8.07
C TYR A 116 -7.09 -10.26 8.46
N SER A 117 -6.26 -10.10 9.47
CA SER A 117 -5.60 -8.83 9.75
C SER A 117 -4.16 -9.05 10.21
N ALA A 118 -3.28 -8.11 9.87
CA ALA A 118 -1.91 -8.12 10.33
C ALA A 118 -1.38 -6.68 10.47
N SER A 119 -0.39 -6.52 11.32
CA SER A 119 0.46 -5.33 11.36
C SER A 119 1.74 -5.64 10.60
N MET A 120 2.17 -4.74 9.73
CA MET A 120 3.34 -4.87 8.88
C MET A 120 4.24 -3.67 9.01
N ARG A 121 5.55 -3.89 8.95
CA ARG A 121 6.56 -2.82 8.91
C ARG A 121 7.70 -3.19 7.98
N LEU A 122 8.05 -2.23 7.15
CA LEU A 122 9.24 -2.28 6.31
C LEU A 122 10.47 -1.91 7.16
N ARG A 123 11.50 -2.74 7.12
CA ARG A 123 12.84 -2.48 7.66
C ARG A 123 13.87 -2.74 6.56
N GLY A 124 14.45 -1.68 6.01
CA GLY A 124 15.27 -1.78 4.80
C GLY A 124 14.45 -2.35 3.64
N LYS A 125 14.89 -3.49 3.08
CA LYS A 125 14.20 -4.20 1.99
C LYS A 125 13.34 -5.38 2.47
N LYS A 126 13.16 -5.55 3.79
CA LYS A 126 12.41 -6.67 4.36
C LYS A 126 11.11 -6.18 5.00
N VAL A 127 10.01 -6.86 4.72
CA VAL A 127 8.73 -6.64 5.39
C VAL A 127 8.59 -7.65 6.51
N THR A 128 8.41 -7.16 7.73
CA THR A 128 8.08 -7.96 8.91
C THR A 128 6.60 -7.80 9.20
N PHE A 129 5.92 -8.87 9.61
CA PHE A 129 4.52 -8.84 10.00
C PHE A 129 4.28 -9.56 11.33
N TRP A 130 3.29 -9.12 12.08
CA TRP A 130 2.92 -9.67 13.39
C TRP A 130 1.44 -9.39 13.69
N ASN A 131 0.95 -9.90 14.82
CA ASN A 131 -0.47 -9.86 15.21
C ASN A 131 -1.38 -10.38 14.08
N LEU A 132 -0.97 -11.48 13.44
CA LEU A 132 -1.77 -12.15 12.43
C LEU A 132 -2.99 -12.76 13.11
N THR A 133 -4.17 -12.25 12.78
CA THR A 133 -5.44 -12.83 13.23
C THR A 133 -6.25 -13.30 12.04
N SER A 134 -7.02 -14.36 12.25
CA SER A 134 -7.98 -14.88 11.27
C SER A 134 -9.36 -15.05 11.93
N GLY A 135 -10.40 -14.94 11.11
CA GLY A 135 -11.76 -15.25 11.51
C GLY A 135 -12.57 -15.73 10.30
N ARG A 136 -13.38 -16.77 10.49
CA ARG A 136 -14.31 -17.22 9.45
C ARG A 136 -15.41 -16.17 9.25
N VAL A 137 -15.83 -16.00 8.01
CA VAL A 137 -17.04 -15.24 7.69
C VAL A 137 -18.18 -16.24 7.64
N THR A 138 -18.92 -16.38 8.74
CA THR A 138 -20.22 -17.06 8.74
C THR A 138 -21.24 -16.05 8.22
N HIS A 139 -21.83 -16.29 7.05
CA HIS A 139 -23.02 -15.56 6.63
C HIS A 139 -24.18 -16.02 7.53
N PRO A 140 -24.88 -15.14 8.25
CA PRO A 140 -26.27 -15.43 8.60
C PRO A 140 -27.06 -15.44 7.28
N HIS A 141 -27.83 -16.51 7.09
CA HIS A 141 -28.74 -16.70 5.95
C HIS A 141 -29.70 -15.53 5.79
#